data_AF-A0A9D6DKL5-F1
#
_entry.id   AF-A0A9D6DKL5-F1
#
_cell.length_a   1.000
_cell.length_b   1.000
_cell.length_c   1.000
_cell.angle_alpha   90.00
_cell.angle_beta   90.00
_cell.angle_gamma   90.00
#
_symmetry.space_group_name_H-M   'P 1'
#
loop_
_entity.id
_entity.type
_entity.pdbx_description
1 polymer ?
#
loop_
_entity_poly.entity_id
_entity_poly.type
_entity_poly.pdbx_seq_one_letter_code
_entity_poly.pdbx_strand_id
1 'polypeptide(L)'
;MPPPRPLRVGLLDNPLSGRNRDGVDPLRRARSEEPGLRQRLVRTPADVAATLADFAADGVDLVVVNGGDGTVQAALTAVHRDRLFEPPPLLALLPSGTTNMIAGDVGLRGGRAAALRRVLAWARDPARPFALVERAVLRTQA
;
A
#
# COMPACT_ATOMS: atom_id res chain seq x y z
N MET A 1 0.35 -14.64 12.36
CA MET A 1 0.54 -15.82 11.48
C MET A 1 0.55 -15.35 10.03
N PRO A 2 1.31 -15.98 9.12
CA PRO A 2 1.21 -15.68 7.70
C PRO A 2 -0.17 -16.06 7.14
N PRO A 3 -0.66 -15.39 6.08
CA PRO A 3 -1.94 -15.71 5.46
C PRO A 3 -1.99 -17.15 4.91
N PRO A 4 -3.14 -17.85 4.98
CA PRO A 4 -3.25 -19.26 4.58
C PRO A 4 -3.37 -19.48 3.06
N ARG A 5 -3.50 -18.40 2.28
CA ARG A 5 -3.74 -18.43 0.83
C ARG A 5 -3.08 -17.23 0.15
N PRO A 6 -2.85 -17.27 -1.18
CA PRO A 6 -2.44 -16.09 -1.93
C PRO A 6 -3.37 -14.89 -1.67
N LEU A 7 -2.76 -13.71 -1.57
CA LEU A 7 -3.42 -12.45 -1.27
C LEU A 7 -3.81 -11.71 -2.54
N ARG A 8 -5.01 -11.12 -2.54
CA ARG A 8 -5.44 -10.14 -3.54
C ARG A 8 -4.81 -8.79 -3.21
N VAL A 9 -4.09 -8.22 -4.17
CA VAL A 9 -3.29 -7.01 -3.95
C VAL A 9 -3.93 -5.81 -4.66
N GLY A 10 -4.16 -4.75 -3.88
CA GLY A 10 -4.50 -3.41 -4.38
C GLY A 10 -3.29 -2.49 -4.32
N LEU A 11 -3.11 -1.61 -5.30
CA LEU A 11 -2.07 -0.57 -5.32
C LEU A 11 -2.71 0.81 -5.42
N LEU A 12 -2.51 1.62 -4.38
CA LEU A 12 -2.74 3.06 -4.39
C LEU A 12 -1.49 3.74 -4.95
N ASP A 13 -1.60 4.32 -6.14
CA ASP A 13 -0.49 5.01 -6.79
C ASP A 13 -0.75 6.52 -6.85
N ASN A 14 0.01 7.30 -6.07
CA ASN A 14 -0.13 8.75 -6.05
C ASN A 14 0.96 9.42 -6.88
N PRO A 15 0.68 9.84 -8.13
CA PRO A 15 1.68 10.46 -9.00
C PRO A 15 2.17 11.82 -8.47
N LEU A 16 1.40 12.46 -7.58
CA LEU A 16 1.73 13.77 -7.01
C LEU A 16 2.65 13.68 -5.79
N SER A 17 2.95 12.47 -5.30
CA SER A 17 3.78 12.28 -4.11
C SER A 17 5.28 12.29 -4.43
N GLY A 18 6.05 13.17 -3.80
CA GLY A 18 7.52 13.12 -3.74
C GLY A 18 8.19 12.71 -5.06
N ARG A 19 8.94 11.60 -5.03
CA ARG A 19 9.71 11.02 -6.15
C ARG A 19 8.84 10.39 -7.26
N ASN A 20 7.51 10.45 -7.17
CA ASN A 20 6.61 10.09 -8.28
C ASN A 20 6.43 11.27 -9.26
N ARG A 21 6.73 12.52 -8.84
CA ARG A 21 6.58 13.72 -9.67
C ARG A 21 7.66 13.87 -10.76
N ASP A 22 8.75 13.12 -10.64
CA ASP A 22 9.93 13.22 -11.51
C ASP A 22 9.67 12.67 -12.95
N GLY A 23 8.46 12.23 -13.26
CA GLY A 23 8.05 11.71 -14.57
C GLY A 23 8.58 10.30 -14.91
N VAL A 24 9.59 9.82 -14.19
CA VAL A 24 10.08 8.45 -14.29
C VAL A 24 9.22 7.54 -13.41
N ASP A 25 8.57 6.56 -14.03
CA ASP A 25 7.82 5.50 -13.36
C ASP A 25 8.65 4.21 -13.22
N PRO A 26 9.37 4.02 -12.10
CA PRO A 26 10.14 2.80 -11.87
C PRO A 26 9.26 1.58 -11.62
N LEU A 27 7.96 1.76 -11.35
CA LEU A 27 7.04 0.68 -11.03
C LEU A 27 6.44 0.05 -12.29
N ARG A 28 6.46 0.75 -13.43
CA ARG A 28 5.85 0.32 -14.70
C ARG A 28 6.02 -1.18 -14.98
N ARG A 29 7.26 -1.66 -14.94
CA ARG A 29 7.61 -3.04 -15.24
C ARG A 29 7.07 -4.02 -14.18
N ALA A 30 7.24 -3.69 -12.90
CA ALA A 30 6.73 -4.53 -11.81
C ALA A 30 5.20 -4.64 -11.85
N ARG A 31 4.48 -3.57 -12.25
CA ARG A 31 3.02 -3.59 -12.40
C ARG A 31 2.57 -4.44 -13.60
N SER A 32 3.27 -4.35 -14.74
CA SER A 32 2.93 -5.16 -15.91
C SER A 32 3.19 -6.65 -15.74
N GLU A 33 4.09 -7.02 -14.83
CA GLU A 33 4.43 -8.41 -14.49
C GLU A 33 3.37 -9.06 -13.55
N GLU A 34 2.34 -8.32 -13.14
CA GLU A 34 1.32 -8.75 -12.18
C GLU A 34 -0.12 -8.60 -12.71
N PRO A 35 -0.65 -9.60 -13.43
CA PRO A 35 -2.01 -9.55 -13.98
C PRO A 35 -3.11 -9.39 -12.91
N GLY A 36 -2.86 -9.87 -11.67
CA GLY A 36 -3.82 -9.81 -10.57
C GLY A 36 -3.85 -8.46 -9.83
N LEU A 37 -2.91 -7.55 -10.09
CA LEU A 37 -2.75 -6.31 -9.33
C LEU A 37 -3.87 -5.31 -9.65
N ARG A 38 -4.67 -4.95 -8.64
CA ARG A 38 -5.69 -3.89 -8.75
C ARG A 38 -5.05 -2.54 -8.48
N GLN A 39 -4.60 -1.86 -9.52
CA GLN A 39 -4.00 -0.53 -9.38
C GLN A 39 -5.01 0.60 -9.62
N ARG A 40 -4.90 1.67 -8.85
CA ARG A 40 -5.68 2.91 -8.99
C ARG A 40 -4.80 4.12 -8.72
N LEU A 41 -4.99 5.17 -9.53
CA LEU A 41 -4.35 6.46 -9.30
C LEU A 41 -5.15 7.23 -8.26
N VAL A 42 -4.47 7.76 -7.24
CA VAL A 42 -5.09 8.56 -6.18
C VAL A 42 -4.34 9.87 -6.02
N ARG A 43 -5.06 11.00 -6.01
CA ARG A 43 -4.46 12.34 -5.91
C ARG A 43 -4.93 13.09 -4.66
N THR A 44 -6.09 12.71 -4.14
CA THR A 44 -6.71 13.34 -2.96
C THR A 44 -7.05 12.29 -1.89
N PRO A 45 -7.25 12.69 -0.62
CA PRO A 45 -7.77 11.79 0.41
C PRO A 45 -9.14 11.18 0.06
N ALA A 46 -9.99 11.90 -0.66
CA ALA A 46 -11.26 11.38 -1.14
C ALA A 46 -11.06 10.25 -2.17
N ASP A 47 -10.10 10.40 -3.09
CA ASP A 47 -9.75 9.35 -4.05
C ASP A 47 -9.27 8.08 -3.33
N VAL A 48 -8.49 8.26 -2.26
CA VAL A 48 -7.99 7.17 -1.41
C VAL A 48 -9.17 6.44 -0.76
N ALA A 49 -10.08 7.16 -0.12
CA ALA A 49 -11.24 6.55 0.54
C ALA A 49 -12.14 5.79 -0.46
N ALA A 50 -12.47 6.42 -1.60
CA ALA A 50 -13.28 5.79 -2.64
C ALA A 50 -12.60 4.52 -3.20
N THR A 51 -11.30 4.59 -3.49
CA THR A 51 -10.53 3.44 -3.98
C THR A 51 -10.48 2.31 -2.95
N LEU A 52 -10.34 2.64 -1.66
CA LEU A 52 -10.32 1.64 -0.60
C LEU A 52 -11.68 0.94 -0.45
N ALA A 53 -12.79 1.65 -0.67
CA ALA A 53 -14.12 1.04 -0.70
C ALA A 53 -14.25 0.05 -1.88
N ASP A 54 -13.77 0.42 -3.08
CA ASP A 54 -13.73 -0.48 -4.23
C ASP A 54 -12.85 -1.71 -3.94
N PHE A 55 -11.68 -1.51 -3.34
CA PHE A 55 -10.78 -2.59 -2.96
C PHE A 55 -11.40 -3.55 -1.94
N ALA A 56 -12.14 -3.03 -0.96
CA ALA A 56 -12.87 -3.86 -0.01
C ALA A 56 -13.95 -4.70 -0.71
N ALA A 57 -14.73 -4.09 -1.61
CA ALA A 57 -15.74 -4.79 -2.39
C ALA A 57 -15.14 -5.90 -3.29
N ASP A 58 -13.93 -5.69 -3.81
CA ASP A 58 -13.18 -6.65 -4.62
C ASP A 58 -12.45 -7.75 -3.78
N GLY A 59 -12.53 -7.66 -2.45
CA GLY A 59 -11.88 -8.59 -1.53
C GLY A 59 -10.36 -8.47 -1.52
N VAL A 60 -9.82 -7.25 -1.64
CA VAL A 60 -8.38 -7.00 -1.50
C VAL A 60 -7.93 -7.29 -0.08
N ASP A 61 -6.91 -8.14 0.05
CA ASP A 61 -6.34 -8.55 1.34
C ASP A 61 -5.13 -7.69 1.74
N LEU A 62 -4.46 -7.08 0.75
CA LEU A 62 -3.24 -6.32 0.92
C LEU A 62 -3.28 -5.06 0.07
N VAL A 63 -3.19 -3.91 0.73
CA VAL A 63 -3.08 -2.60 0.10
C VAL A 63 -1.62 -2.15 0.10
N VAL A 64 -1.08 -1.93 -1.10
CA VAL A 64 0.23 -1.32 -1.29
C VAL A 64 0.04 0.17 -1.54
N VAL A 65 0.82 1.01 -0.86
CA VAL A 65 0.77 2.47 -1.01
C VAL A 65 2.06 2.97 -1.65
N ASN A 66 1.95 3.50 -2.87
CA ASN A 66 3.00 4.28 -3.51
C ASN A 66 2.70 5.78 -3.38
N GLY A 67 2.97 6.36 -2.21
CA GLY A 67 2.71 7.76 -1.93
C GLY A 67 3.35 8.24 -0.62
N GLY A 68 3.41 9.55 -0.45
CA GLY A 68 3.99 10.18 0.75
C GLY A 68 3.12 10.02 2.00
N ASP A 69 3.59 10.55 3.13
CA ASP A 69 2.92 10.42 4.44
C ASP A 69 1.45 10.84 4.42
N GLY A 70 1.07 11.89 3.67
CA GLY A 70 -0.33 12.29 3.52
C GLY A 70 -1.22 11.24 2.84
N THR A 71 -0.68 10.45 1.90
CA THR A 71 -1.42 9.33 1.27
C THR A 71 -1.55 8.17 2.25
N VAL A 72 -0.49 7.89 3.01
CA VAL A 72 -0.49 6.85 4.05
C VAL A 72 -1.49 7.18 5.15
N GLN A 73 -1.49 8.42 5.64
CA GLN A 73 -2.44 8.91 6.63
C GLN A 73 -3.87 8.80 6.11
N ALA A 74 -4.14 9.26 4.88
CA ALA A 74 -5.47 9.14 4.28
C ALA A 74 -5.93 7.67 4.20
N ALA A 75 -5.03 6.75 3.83
CA ALA A 75 -5.35 5.33 3.75
C ALA A 75 -5.66 4.73 5.14
N LEU A 76 -4.82 5.01 6.14
CA LEU A 76 -5.04 4.55 7.52
C LEU A 76 -6.34 5.12 8.11
N THR A 77 -6.60 6.41 7.89
CA THR A 77 -7.83 7.06 8.33
C THR A 77 -9.05 6.40 7.70
N ALA A 78 -9.07 6.18 6.39
CA ALA A 78 -10.20 5.57 5.69
C ALA A 78 -10.44 4.11 6.14
N VAL A 79 -9.38 3.30 6.24
CA VAL A 79 -9.50 1.90 6.72
C VAL A 79 -10.10 1.86 8.13
N HIS A 80 -9.67 2.75 9.04
CA HIS A 80 -10.11 2.73 10.43
C HIS A 80 -11.49 3.39 10.65
N ARG A 81 -11.72 4.57 10.06
CA ARG A 81 -12.93 5.36 10.27
C ARG A 81 -14.15 4.73 9.61
N ASP A 82 -13.98 4.28 8.37
CA ASP A 82 -15.12 3.90 7.52
C ASP A 82 -15.42 2.39 7.62
N ARG A 83 -14.62 1.63 8.39
CA ARG A 83 -14.74 0.18 8.59
C ARG A 83 -15.00 -0.59 7.30
N LEU A 84 -14.33 -0.17 6.22
CA LEU A 84 -14.55 -0.68 4.87
C LEU A 84 -14.18 -2.16 4.74
N PHE A 85 -13.26 -2.62 5.59
CA PHE A 85 -12.72 -3.97 5.56
C PHE A 85 -13.02 -4.70 6.88
N GLU A 86 -13.43 -5.96 6.77
CA GLU A 86 -13.61 -6.86 7.91
C GLU A 86 -13.06 -8.26 7.52
N PRO A 87 -11.85 -8.66 7.99
CA PRO A 87 -10.91 -7.90 8.82
C PRO A 87 -10.16 -6.80 8.04
N PRO A 88 -9.47 -5.86 8.71
CA PRO A 88 -8.65 -4.84 8.05
C PRO A 88 -7.59 -5.44 7.10
N PRO A 89 -7.27 -4.78 5.98
CA PRO A 89 -6.29 -5.29 5.04
C PRO A 89 -4.89 -5.11 5.60
N LEU A 90 -3.96 -5.92 5.12
CA LEU A 90 -2.55 -5.64 5.33
C LEU A 90 -2.16 -4.37 4.57
N LEU A 91 -1.25 -3.59 5.15
CA LEU A 91 -0.74 -2.36 4.53
C LEU A 91 0.76 -2.48 4.27
N ALA A 92 1.17 -2.26 3.02
CA ALA A 92 2.57 -2.23 2.61
C ALA A 92 2.93 -0.87 2.02
N LEU A 93 3.90 -0.18 2.62
CA LEU A 93 4.31 1.16 2.18
C LEU A 93 5.55 1.06 1.30
N LEU A 94 5.47 1.57 0.06
CA LEU A 94 6.63 1.71 -0.79
C LEU A 94 7.47 2.93 -0.38
N PRO A 95 8.80 2.86 -0.47
CA PRO A 95 9.69 3.97 -0.11
C PRO A 95 9.56 5.11 -1.11
N SER A 96 8.69 6.10 -0.84
CA SER A 96 8.19 7.07 -1.83
C SER A 96 8.37 8.55 -1.46
N GLY A 97 9.50 8.94 -0.85
CA GLY A 97 9.86 10.36 -0.70
C GLY A 97 10.87 10.67 0.41
N THR A 98 11.65 11.74 0.23
CA THR A 98 12.88 12.16 0.96
C THR A 98 12.76 12.34 2.48
N THR A 99 11.54 12.46 3.01
CA THR A 99 11.26 12.75 4.43
C THR A 99 10.09 11.90 4.95
N ASN A 100 9.77 10.76 4.31
CA ASN A 100 8.66 9.93 4.77
C ASN A 100 9.02 9.29 6.11
N MET A 101 8.61 9.89 7.23
CA MET A 101 8.89 9.37 8.56
C MET A 101 8.19 8.02 8.75
N ILE A 102 6.97 7.87 8.22
CA ILE A 102 6.20 6.63 8.35
C ILE A 102 6.79 5.53 7.45
N ALA A 103 7.07 5.83 6.17
CA ALA A 103 7.69 4.82 5.30
C ALA A 103 9.15 4.51 5.67
N GLY A 104 9.86 5.44 6.32
CA GLY A 104 11.20 5.20 6.86
C GLY A 104 11.19 4.30 8.10
N ASP A 105 10.18 4.43 8.97
CA ASP A 105 10.05 3.66 10.20
C ASP A 105 9.42 2.27 9.97
N VAL A 106 8.34 2.19 9.17
CA VAL A 106 7.56 0.96 8.95
C VAL A 106 7.47 0.50 7.49
N GLY A 107 8.03 1.26 6.55
CA GLY A 107 7.97 0.94 5.13
C GLY A 107 9.05 -0.02 4.66
N LEU A 108 8.91 -0.44 3.40
CA LEU A 108 9.80 -1.42 2.81
C LEU A 108 11.16 -0.80 2.44
N ARG A 109 12.21 -1.56 2.73
CA ARG A 109 13.59 -1.17 2.40
C ARG A 109 13.93 -1.43 0.93
N GLY A 110 14.87 -0.64 0.40
CA GLY A 110 15.42 -0.76 -0.95
C GLY A 110 14.72 0.12 -1.99
N GLY A 111 14.96 -0.14 -3.27
CA GLY A 111 14.31 0.59 -4.36
C GLY A 111 12.82 0.26 -4.48
N ARG A 112 11.98 1.25 -4.79
CA ARG A 112 10.50 1.11 -4.94
C ARG A 112 10.07 -0.10 -5.77
N ALA A 113 10.69 -0.29 -6.93
CA ALA A 113 10.37 -1.40 -7.83
C ALA A 113 10.72 -2.77 -7.22
N ALA A 114 11.87 -2.87 -6.55
CA ALA A 114 12.28 -4.09 -5.88
C ALA A 114 11.40 -4.39 -4.65
N ALA A 115 11.02 -3.35 -3.90
CA ALA A 115 10.08 -3.47 -2.79
C ALA A 115 8.71 -3.98 -3.26
N LEU A 116 8.16 -3.39 -4.32
CA LEU A 116 6.89 -3.84 -4.92
C LEU A 116 6.99 -5.30 -5.35
N ARG A 117 8.02 -5.70 -6.10
CA ARG A 117 8.21 -7.11 -6.51
C ARG A 117 8.29 -8.07 -5.34
N ARG A 118 8.98 -7.70 -4.25
CA ARG A 118 9.08 -8.53 -3.05
C ARG A 118 7.72 -8.75 -2.38
N VAL A 119 6.92 -7.68 -2.29
CA VAL A 119 5.56 -7.76 -1.74
C VAL A 119 4.67 -8.64 -2.59
N LEU A 120 4.71 -8.48 -3.92
CA LEU A 120 3.91 -9.27 -4.84
C LEU A 120 4.30 -10.75 -4.82
N ALA A 121 5.60 -11.04 -4.78
CA ALA A 121 6.10 -12.40 -4.64
C ALA A 121 5.64 -13.04 -3.32
N TRP A 122 5.64 -12.29 -2.21
CA TRP A 122 5.12 -12.76 -0.94
C TRP A 122 3.59 -12.92 -0.95
N ALA A 123 2.85 -12.01 -1.57
CA ALA A 123 1.41 -12.11 -1.72
C ALA A 123 0.99 -13.38 -2.48
N ARG A 124 1.81 -13.84 -3.44
CA ARG A 124 1.59 -15.10 -4.18
C ARG A 124 1.92 -16.34 -3.35
N ASP A 125 2.90 -16.24 -2.45
CA ASP A 125 3.40 -17.34 -1.63
C ASP A 125 3.66 -16.86 -0.19
N PRO A 126 2.59 -16.70 0.62
CA PRO A 126 2.71 -16.11 1.95
C PRO A 126 3.35 -17.05 2.98
N ALA A 127 3.59 -18.31 2.61
CA ALA A 127 4.37 -19.25 3.41
C ALA A 127 5.83 -18.80 3.54
N ARG A 128 6.31 -17.92 2.64
CA ARG A 128 7.62 -17.29 2.76
C ARG A 128 7.65 -16.32 3.96
N PRO A 129 8.76 -16.30 4.73
CA PRO A 129 8.90 -15.35 5.83
C PRO A 129 8.83 -13.90 5.33
N PHE A 130 7.91 -13.14 5.90
CA PHE A 130 7.81 -11.70 5.71
C PHE A 130 7.49 -11.09 7.06
N ALA A 131 8.24 -10.06 7.45
CA ALA A 131 8.02 -9.40 8.73
C ALA A 131 6.73 -8.58 8.63
N LEU A 132 5.68 -9.04 9.29
CA LEU A 132 4.52 -8.20 9.60
C LEU A 132 4.80 -7.47 10.90
N VAL A 133 4.56 -6.16 10.90
CA VAL A 133 4.77 -5.31 12.07
C VAL A 133 3.47 -4.60 12.37
N GLU A 134 2.99 -4.74 13.61
CA GLU A 134 1.89 -3.93 14.12
C GLU A 134 2.46 -2.71 14.85
N ARG A 135 2.02 -1.52 14.45
CA ARG A 135 2.44 -0.24 15.06
C ARG A 135 1.28 0.73 15.16
N ALA A 136 1.24 1.46 16.27
CA ALA A 136 0.40 2.63 16.42
C ALA A 136 1.03 3.80 15.63
N VAL A 137 0.67 3.91 14.36
CA VAL A 137 1.20 4.93 13.43
C VAL A 137 0.39 6.22 13.41
N LEU A 138 -0.76 6.27 14.10
CA LEU A 138 -1.61 7.45 14.19
C LEU A 138 -2.08 7.67 15.64
N ARG A 139 -1.95 8.90 16.14
CA ARG A 139 -2.68 9.35 17.35
C ARG A 139 -3.98 10.02 16.88
N THR A 140 -5.12 9.44 17.22
CA THR A 140 -6.42 10.12 17.10
C THR A 140 -6.68 10.91 18.37
N GLN A 141 -6.86 12.22 18.29
CA GLN A 141 -7.50 12.97 19.37
C GLN A 141 -9.02 12.83 19.19
N ALA A 142 -9.70 12.42 20.26
CA ALA A 142 -11.14 12.29 20.33
C ALA A 142 -11.83 13.67 20.36
#